data_AF-A0AAN6XLA6-F1
#
_entry.id   AF-A0AAN6XLA6-F1
#
_cell.length_a   1.000
_cell.length_b   1.000
_cell.length_c   1.000
_cell.angle_alpha   90.00
_cell.angle_beta   90.00
_cell.angle_gamma   90.00
#
_symmetry.space_group_name_H-M   'P 1'
#
loop_
_entity.id
_entity.type
_entity.pdbx_description
1 polymer ?
#
loop_
_entity_poly.entity_id
_entity_poly.type
_entity_poly.pdbx_seq_one_letter_code
_entity_poly.pdbx_strand_id
1 'polypeptide(L)'
;MSATNNRPAQGEEEEEDDYMSPLFLAPPTTSSSVPIKESSLQRRLRLKREAEARGRPKSKAELAQEAELQREKAHSTSLLSSKPQSKGLAMMAKMGFKPGSTLGSSTSGSAEPIRVSIKEGKEGIGLESERKRKLRELVENMEKTEKKQKVEAVDYRERMRKEREEQRLEGQIRGAQKVAEGLDTDRSKEKGEDIQKKLLRSLPVLWRGLVKAREENERDKRMRRDLEQHAMSRLPTYDDEDEDNDDKKALGKKQTVYEMSEDLDEEDKELDEFNGLTAEEKLKRLVDYLREEHHYCFWCKFQYPDEKMEGCPGLTEEEHD
;
A
#
# COMPACT_ATOMS: atom_id res chain seq x y z
N MET A 1 -35.02 -55.48 38.04
CA MET A 1 -35.62 -55.59 36.70
C MET A 1 -35.08 -54.46 35.87
N SER A 2 -34.05 -54.77 35.09
CA SER A 2 -33.24 -53.84 34.31
C SER A 2 -33.91 -53.57 32.97
N ALA A 3 -34.18 -52.30 32.65
CA ALA A 3 -34.65 -51.90 31.32
C ALA A 3 -33.44 -51.46 30.49
N THR A 4 -33.06 -52.31 29.54
CA THR A 4 -31.93 -52.12 28.63
C THR A 4 -32.33 -51.25 27.44
N ASN A 5 -31.46 -50.28 27.12
CA ASN A 5 -31.44 -49.49 25.89
C ASN A 5 -31.49 -50.39 24.65
N ASN A 6 -32.34 -50.05 23.69
CA ASN A 6 -32.30 -50.61 22.33
C ASN A 6 -32.20 -49.45 21.32
N ARG A 7 -31.00 -49.24 20.79
CA ARG A 7 -30.69 -48.27 19.73
C ARG A 7 -30.40 -49.12 18.49
N PRO A 8 -31.15 -48.98 17.37
CA PRO A 8 -30.80 -49.71 16.17
C PRO A 8 -29.53 -49.12 15.57
N ALA A 9 -28.53 -49.98 15.42
CA ALA A 9 -27.38 -49.77 14.56
C ALA A 9 -27.87 -49.73 13.11
N GLN A 10 -27.64 -48.61 12.42
CA GLN A 10 -27.74 -48.54 10.97
C GLN A 10 -26.32 -48.58 10.42
N GLY A 11 -26.14 -49.49 9.47
CA GLY A 11 -24.86 -49.93 8.92
C GLY A 11 -24.07 -48.82 8.27
N GLU A 12 -22.76 -49.01 8.37
CA GLU A 12 -21.74 -48.39 7.53
C GLU A 12 -21.95 -48.94 6.12
N GLU A 13 -22.63 -48.18 5.27
CA GLU A 13 -22.43 -48.29 3.82
C GLU A 13 -21.17 -47.49 3.52
N GLU A 14 -20.03 -48.19 3.49
CA GLU A 14 -18.86 -47.75 2.75
C GLU A 14 -19.29 -47.67 1.27
N GLU A 15 -19.76 -46.49 0.83
CA GLU A 15 -19.85 -46.18 -0.60
C GLU A 15 -18.41 -46.13 -1.12
N GLU A 16 -17.93 -47.29 -1.58
CA GLU A 16 -16.70 -47.46 -2.34
C GLU A 16 -16.67 -46.40 -3.46
N ASP A 17 -15.74 -45.46 -3.34
CA ASP A 17 -15.50 -44.40 -4.33
C ASP A 17 -15.38 -45.03 -5.73
N ASP A 18 -16.31 -44.66 -6.60
CA ASP A 18 -16.33 -44.95 -8.05
C ASP A 18 -15.07 -44.35 -8.72
N TYR A 19 -13.97 -45.08 -8.53
CA TYR A 19 -12.64 -44.83 -9.06
C TYR A 19 -12.63 -45.16 -10.54
N MET A 20 -13.43 -44.44 -11.33
CA MET A 20 -13.29 -44.14 -12.77
C MET A 20 -14.42 -43.21 -13.27
N SER A 21 -15.04 -42.40 -12.39
CA SER A 21 -16.03 -41.41 -12.81
C SER A 21 -15.38 -40.24 -13.60
N PRO A 22 -15.85 -39.91 -14.82
CA PRO A 22 -15.28 -38.87 -15.68
C PRO A 22 -15.48 -37.42 -15.18
N LEU A 23 -16.03 -37.22 -13.98
CA LEU A 23 -16.22 -35.89 -13.37
C LEU A 23 -14.91 -35.19 -12.96
N PHE A 24 -13.78 -35.91 -12.89
CA PHE A 24 -12.48 -35.33 -12.53
C PHE A 24 -11.72 -34.69 -13.70
N LEU A 25 -12.15 -34.88 -14.95
CA LEU A 25 -11.44 -34.39 -16.14
C LEU A 25 -12.02 -33.11 -16.78
N ALA A 26 -13.13 -32.56 -16.25
CA ALA A 26 -13.74 -31.35 -16.81
C ALA A 26 -13.27 -30.08 -16.08
N PRO A 27 -12.71 -29.07 -16.78
CA PRO A 27 -12.38 -27.78 -16.17
C PRO A 27 -13.67 -27.05 -15.76
N PRO A 28 -13.68 -26.28 -14.65
CA PRO A 28 -14.88 -25.68 -14.11
C PRO A 28 -15.40 -24.57 -15.04
N THR A 29 -16.44 -24.87 -15.81
CA THR A 29 -17.23 -23.87 -16.53
C THR A 29 -18.08 -23.10 -15.52
N THR A 30 -17.81 -21.80 -15.42
CA THR A 30 -18.54 -20.83 -14.59
C THR A 30 -19.97 -20.63 -15.09
N SER A 31 -20.87 -21.56 -14.81
CA SER A 31 -22.33 -21.37 -14.88
C SER A 31 -23.07 -22.68 -14.62
N SER A 32 -23.14 -23.12 -13.37
CA SER A 32 -24.29 -23.94 -12.96
C SER A 32 -24.62 -23.77 -11.48
N SER A 33 -25.92 -23.70 -11.24
CA SER A 33 -26.64 -23.48 -9.99
C SER A 33 -26.56 -24.67 -9.03
N VAL A 34 -25.36 -25.12 -8.68
CA VAL A 34 -25.14 -26.11 -7.62
C VAL A 34 -24.83 -25.35 -6.32
N PRO A 35 -25.56 -25.62 -5.21
CA PRO A 35 -25.20 -25.00 -3.94
C PRO A 35 -23.76 -25.40 -3.61
N ILE A 36 -22.88 -24.41 -3.48
CA ILE A 36 -21.49 -24.61 -3.06
C ILE A 36 -21.57 -25.34 -1.73
N LYS A 37 -21.27 -26.64 -1.71
CA LYS A 37 -21.27 -27.44 -0.49
C LYS A 37 -20.20 -26.81 0.41
N GLU A 38 -20.64 -26.13 1.47
CA GLU A 38 -19.73 -25.47 2.42
C GLU A 38 -18.73 -26.50 2.94
N SER A 39 -17.45 -26.15 2.93
CA SER A 39 -16.43 -27.01 3.52
C SER A 39 -16.71 -27.20 5.01
N SER A 40 -16.28 -28.33 5.58
CA SER A 40 -16.46 -28.63 7.01
C SER A 40 -15.88 -27.53 7.91
N LEU A 41 -14.78 -26.90 7.48
CA LEU A 41 -14.17 -25.75 8.15
C LEU A 41 -15.06 -24.50 8.07
N GLN A 42 -15.63 -24.20 6.91
CA GLN A 42 -16.54 -23.07 6.71
C GLN A 42 -17.83 -23.24 7.55
N ARG A 43 -18.39 -24.45 7.59
CA ARG A 43 -19.54 -24.79 8.43
C ARG A 43 -19.23 -24.60 9.92
N ARG A 44 -18.05 -25.05 10.38
CA ARG A 44 -17.60 -24.89 11.78
C ARG A 44 -17.44 -23.42 12.16
N LEU A 45 -16.86 -22.62 11.26
CA LEU A 45 -16.73 -21.17 11.44
C LEU A 45 -18.08 -20.46 11.53
N ARG A 46 -19.05 -20.83 10.68
CA ARG A 46 -20.41 -20.27 10.73
C ARG A 46 -21.11 -20.60 12.05
N LEU A 47 -21.10 -21.86 12.45
CA LEU A 47 -21.70 -22.30 13.71
C LEU A 47 -21.04 -21.62 14.92
N LYS A 48 -19.72 -21.43 14.90
CA LYS A 48 -19.00 -20.69 15.95
C LYS A 48 -19.44 -19.22 16.01
N ARG A 49 -19.59 -18.56 14.86
CA ARG A 49 -20.05 -17.17 14.77
C ARG A 49 -21.50 -17.00 15.21
N GLU A 50 -22.38 -17.93 14.84
CA GLU A 50 -23.78 -17.94 15.29
C GLU A 50 -23.88 -18.21 16.79
N ALA A 51 -23.06 -19.11 17.33
CA ALA A 51 -23.00 -19.39 18.76
C ALA A 51 -22.47 -18.19 19.56
N GLU A 52 -21.45 -17.48 19.05
CA GLU A 52 -20.93 -16.25 19.64
C GLU A 52 -21.99 -15.13 19.61
N ALA A 53 -22.73 -14.98 18.50
CA ALA A 53 -23.82 -14.01 18.38
C ALA A 53 -24.99 -14.32 19.32
N ARG A 54 -25.31 -15.60 19.56
CA ARG A 54 -26.35 -16.02 20.53
C ARG A 54 -25.88 -15.95 21.97
N GLY A 55 -24.59 -16.20 22.22
CA GLY A 55 -23.99 -16.22 23.55
C GLY A 55 -23.67 -14.83 24.11
N ARG A 56 -23.59 -13.80 23.26
CA ARG A 56 -23.36 -12.42 23.68
C ARG A 56 -24.65 -11.80 24.24
N PRO A 57 -24.73 -11.47 25.54
CA PRO A 57 -25.85 -10.69 26.06
C PRO A 57 -25.82 -9.29 25.44
N LYS A 58 -26.97 -8.82 24.97
CA LYS A 58 -27.11 -7.46 24.44
C LYS A 58 -26.79 -6.45 25.54
N SER A 59 -26.04 -5.41 25.20
CA SER A 59 -25.75 -4.31 26.12
C SER A 59 -27.02 -3.51 26.44
N LYS A 60 -27.01 -2.78 27.56
CA LYS A 60 -28.14 -1.92 27.96
C LYS A 60 -28.53 -0.89 26.89
N ALA A 61 -27.53 -0.37 26.16
CA ALA A 61 -27.75 0.59 25.08
C ALA A 61 -28.39 -0.06 23.84
N GLU A 62 -27.91 -1.24 23.44
CA GLU A 62 -28.48 -1.99 22.31
C GLU A 62 -29.94 -2.42 22.59
N LEU A 63 -30.24 -2.81 23.83
CA LEU A 63 -31.61 -3.16 24.25
C LEU A 63 -32.55 -1.95 24.19
N ALA A 64 -32.07 -0.77 24.60
CA ALA A 64 -32.84 0.47 24.51
C ALA A 64 -33.16 0.83 23.04
N GLN A 65 -32.18 0.74 22.14
CA GLN A 65 -32.39 0.99 20.71
C GLN A 65 -33.36 0.00 20.08
N GLU A 66 -33.25 -1.28 20.41
CA GLU A 66 -34.19 -2.28 19.90
C GLU A 66 -35.62 -2.04 20.42
N ALA A 67 -35.78 -1.61 21.67
CA ALA A 67 -37.07 -1.23 22.24
C ALA A 67 -37.65 0.02 21.58
N GLU A 68 -36.82 1.01 21.24
CA GLU A 68 -37.23 2.19 20.47
C GLU A 68 -37.69 1.79 19.07
N LEU A 69 -36.91 0.98 18.35
CA LEU A 69 -37.30 0.48 17.03
C LEU A 69 -38.57 -0.35 17.06
N GLN A 70 -38.79 -1.17 18.11
CA GLN A 70 -40.03 -1.90 18.29
C GLN A 70 -41.21 -0.96 18.55
N ARG A 71 -41.01 0.10 19.34
CA ARG A 71 -42.00 1.13 19.60
C ARG A 71 -42.35 1.89 18.32
N GLU A 72 -41.36 2.29 17.53
CA GLU A 72 -41.57 2.95 16.24
C GLU A 72 -42.27 2.04 15.23
N LYS A 73 -41.88 0.76 15.17
CA LYS A 73 -42.58 -0.26 14.36
C LYS A 73 -44.04 -0.38 14.80
N ALA A 74 -44.31 -0.44 16.10
CA ALA A 74 -45.67 -0.50 16.63
C ALA A 74 -46.48 0.77 16.31
N HIS A 75 -45.87 1.96 16.38
CA HIS A 75 -46.52 3.23 16.02
C HIS A 75 -46.75 3.37 14.50
N SER A 76 -45.87 2.82 13.68
CA SER A 76 -45.98 2.83 12.21
C SER A 76 -46.93 1.76 11.68
N THR A 77 -47.11 0.64 12.39
CA THR A 77 -48.12 -0.36 12.02
C THR A 77 -49.52 0.16 12.31
N SER A 78 -50.29 0.43 11.26
CA SER A 78 -51.68 0.87 11.38
C SER A 78 -52.54 -0.20 12.07
N LEU A 79 -53.19 0.18 13.17
CA LEU A 79 -54.09 -0.70 13.95
C LEU A 79 -55.31 -1.19 13.15
N LEU A 80 -55.62 -0.56 12.01
CA LEU A 80 -56.69 -0.95 11.09
C LEU A 80 -56.37 -2.25 10.32
N SER A 81 -55.09 -2.56 10.15
CA SER A 81 -54.61 -3.74 9.39
C SER A 81 -54.08 -4.88 10.28
N SER A 82 -54.03 -4.67 11.60
CA SER A 82 -53.52 -5.65 12.55
C SER A 82 -54.53 -6.78 12.81
N LYS A 83 -54.05 -8.03 12.80
CA LYS A 83 -54.80 -9.22 13.24
C LYS A 83 -54.16 -9.74 14.54
N PRO A 84 -54.92 -9.95 15.63
CA PRO A 84 -56.38 -9.86 15.78
C PRO A 84 -56.91 -8.41 15.85
N GLN A 85 -58.14 -8.20 15.36
CA GLN A 85 -58.77 -6.88 15.42
C GLN A 85 -58.87 -6.40 16.87
N SER A 86 -58.48 -5.15 17.13
CA SER A 86 -58.58 -4.57 18.47
C SER A 86 -60.04 -4.52 18.93
N LYS A 87 -60.30 -4.75 20.22
CA LYS A 87 -61.65 -4.67 20.80
C LYS A 87 -62.31 -3.31 20.53
N GLY A 88 -61.50 -2.24 20.49
CA GLY A 88 -61.93 -0.89 20.13
C GLY A 88 -62.42 -0.80 18.68
N LEU A 89 -61.69 -1.37 17.72
CA LEU A 89 -62.14 -1.42 16.32
C LEU A 89 -63.44 -2.21 16.17
N ALA A 90 -63.58 -3.33 16.90
CA ALA A 90 -64.80 -4.12 16.90
C ALA A 90 -66.01 -3.37 17.50
N MET A 91 -65.80 -2.56 18.55
CA MET A 91 -66.84 -1.71 19.12
C MET A 91 -67.23 -0.56 18.17
N MET A 92 -66.25 0.09 17.53
CA MET A 92 -66.52 1.16 16.54
C MET A 92 -67.27 0.64 15.31
N ALA A 93 -66.90 -0.54 14.80
CA ALA A 93 -67.61 -1.18 13.70
C ALA A 93 -69.09 -1.46 14.04
N LYS A 94 -69.38 -1.86 15.28
CA LYS A 94 -70.76 -2.03 15.78
C LYS A 94 -71.54 -0.72 15.89
N MET A 95 -70.86 0.41 16.07
CA MET A 95 -71.45 1.75 16.09
C MET A 95 -71.54 2.40 14.70
N GLY A 96 -71.28 1.64 13.62
CA GLY A 96 -71.43 2.10 12.24
C GLY A 96 -70.17 2.70 11.61
N PHE A 97 -69.01 2.62 12.26
CA PHE A 97 -67.74 3.03 11.66
C PHE A 97 -67.31 2.07 10.57
N LYS A 98 -67.07 2.58 9.36
CA LYS A 98 -66.51 1.82 8.23
C LYS A 98 -65.03 2.21 8.05
N PRO A 99 -64.11 1.27 7.77
CA PRO A 99 -62.72 1.62 7.51
C PRO A 99 -62.65 2.58 6.31
N GLY A 100 -62.15 3.80 6.55
CA GLY A 100 -62.10 4.88 5.55
C GLY A 100 -63.20 5.96 5.69
N SER A 101 -64.19 5.80 6.59
CA SER A 101 -65.17 6.85 6.88
C SER A 101 -64.69 7.79 7.99
N THR A 102 -64.89 9.09 7.82
CA THR A 102 -64.65 10.11 8.84
C THR A 102 -65.79 10.11 9.88
N LEU A 103 -65.48 10.26 11.16
CA LEU A 103 -66.49 10.37 12.22
C LEU A 103 -67.14 11.78 12.21
N GLY A 104 -68.47 11.86 12.33
CA GLY A 104 -69.22 13.12 12.39
C GLY A 104 -70.49 13.14 11.51
N SER A 105 -71.42 14.06 11.81
CA SER A 105 -72.66 14.26 11.03
C SER A 105 -72.41 14.85 9.65
N SER A 106 -71.50 15.83 9.57
CA SER A 106 -70.86 16.27 8.34
C SER A 106 -69.59 15.43 8.14
N THR A 107 -69.30 15.00 6.91
CA THR A 107 -68.10 14.23 6.53
C THR A 107 -66.80 15.06 6.58
N SER A 108 -66.68 15.94 7.57
CA SER A 108 -65.61 16.93 7.74
C SER A 108 -64.60 16.56 8.83
N GLY A 109 -64.69 15.36 9.41
CA GLY A 109 -63.74 14.88 10.41
C GLY A 109 -62.42 14.43 9.77
N SER A 110 -61.29 14.62 10.47
CA SER A 110 -60.00 14.09 10.01
C SER A 110 -59.96 12.56 10.16
N ALA A 111 -59.59 11.84 9.10
CA ALA A 111 -59.42 10.39 9.12
C ALA A 111 -58.14 9.95 9.85
N GLU A 112 -57.15 10.84 9.95
CA GLU A 112 -55.89 10.60 10.64
C GLU A 112 -55.83 11.42 11.94
N PRO A 113 -55.33 10.84 13.05
CA PRO A 113 -55.13 11.58 14.28
C PRO A 113 -54.12 12.71 14.06
N ILE A 114 -54.39 13.87 14.67
CA ILE A 114 -53.52 15.05 14.57
C ILE A 114 -52.15 14.69 15.14
N ARG A 115 -51.11 14.79 14.30
CA ARG A 115 -49.73 14.55 14.72
C ARG A 115 -49.29 15.64 15.69
N VAL A 116 -49.15 15.29 16.97
CA VAL A 116 -48.60 16.19 17.98
C VAL A 116 -47.08 16.11 17.91
N SER A 117 -46.43 17.20 17.50
CA SER A 117 -44.98 17.35 17.61
C SER A 117 -44.62 17.68 19.06
N ILE A 118 -44.36 16.65 19.87
CA ILE A 118 -43.91 16.84 21.25
C ILE A 118 -42.46 17.32 21.18
N LYS A 119 -42.20 18.55 21.62
CA LYS A 119 -40.84 19.07 21.74
C LYS A 119 -40.19 18.43 22.96
N GLU A 120 -39.16 17.63 22.72
CA GLU A 120 -38.45 16.93 23.79
C GLU A 120 -37.42 17.82 24.53
N GLY A 121 -37.28 19.09 24.13
CA GLY A 121 -36.33 20.05 24.71
C GLY A 121 -36.91 21.45 24.95
N LYS A 122 -36.20 22.25 25.75
CA LYS A 122 -36.48 23.67 26.01
C LYS A 122 -35.91 24.61 24.93
N GLU A 123 -35.76 24.11 23.71
CA GLU A 123 -35.16 24.87 22.61
C GLU A 123 -36.19 25.79 21.93
N GLY A 124 -35.73 26.93 21.43
CA GLY A 124 -36.57 27.92 20.76
C GLY A 124 -37.13 27.41 19.43
N ILE A 125 -38.35 27.85 19.08
CA ILE A 125 -38.98 27.55 17.79
C ILE A 125 -38.13 28.15 16.66
N GLY A 126 -37.55 27.31 15.80
CA GLY A 126 -36.75 27.72 14.64
C GLY A 126 -35.30 27.20 14.63
N LEU A 127 -34.77 26.78 15.78
CA LEU A 127 -33.37 26.33 15.91
C LEU A 127 -33.10 24.98 15.21
N GLU A 128 -34.12 24.13 15.07
CA GLU A 128 -34.05 22.87 14.31
C GLU A 128 -33.71 23.08 12.82
N SER A 129 -34.18 24.17 12.22
CA SER A 129 -33.92 24.46 10.80
C SER A 129 -32.47 24.87 10.56
N GLU A 130 -31.90 25.69 11.45
CA GLU A 130 -30.48 26.07 11.42
C GLU A 130 -29.58 24.88 11.74
N ARG A 131 -29.97 24.04 12.70
CA ARG A 131 -29.24 22.82 13.05
C ARG A 131 -29.21 21.84 11.87
N LYS A 132 -30.32 21.68 11.14
CA LYS A 132 -30.40 20.86 9.93
C LYS A 132 -29.53 21.41 8.78
N ARG A 133 -29.43 22.73 8.65
CA ARG A 133 -28.53 23.39 7.68
C ARG A 133 -27.06 23.15 8.03
N LYS A 134 -26.68 23.38 9.29
CA LYS A 134 -25.32 23.12 9.80
C LYS A 134 -24.92 21.65 9.64
N LEU A 135 -25.84 20.72 9.91
CA LEU A 135 -25.58 19.28 9.75
C LEU A 135 -25.30 18.92 8.28
N ARG A 136 -26.07 19.47 7.33
CA ARG A 136 -25.85 19.24 5.89
C ARG A 136 -24.51 19.79 5.43
N GLU A 137 -24.15 20.99 5.88
CA GLU A 137 -22.86 21.62 5.56
C GLU A 137 -21.68 20.80 6.09
N LEU A 138 -21.79 20.24 7.30
CA LEU A 138 -20.79 19.33 7.85
C LEU A 138 -20.67 18.06 7.02
N VAL A 139 -21.79 17.43 6.62
CA VAL A 139 -21.76 16.23 5.77
C VAL A 139 -21.12 16.52 4.42
N GLU A 140 -21.48 17.64 3.77
CA GLU A 140 -20.85 18.04 2.50
C GLU A 140 -19.35 18.31 2.63
N ASN A 141 -18.92 18.89 3.76
CA ASN A 141 -17.50 19.12 4.02
C ASN A 141 -16.76 17.80 4.29
N MET A 142 -17.36 16.87 5.02
CA MET A 142 -16.82 15.52 5.24
C MET A 142 -16.68 14.76 3.90
N GLU A 143 -17.71 14.79 3.05
CA GLU A 143 -17.63 14.19 1.71
C GLU A 143 -16.56 14.82 0.83
N LYS A 144 -16.37 16.15 0.90
CA LYS A 144 -15.30 16.84 0.18
C LYS A 144 -13.92 16.40 0.69
N THR A 145 -13.75 16.25 2.01
CA THR A 145 -12.48 15.76 2.57
C THR A 145 -12.20 14.31 2.17
N GLU A 146 -13.20 13.44 2.16
CA GLU A 146 -13.04 12.05 1.71
C GLU A 146 -12.69 11.96 0.22
N LYS A 147 -13.33 12.78 -0.63
CA LYS A 147 -13.01 12.85 -2.07
C LYS A 147 -11.58 13.35 -2.29
N LYS A 148 -11.15 14.39 -1.56
CA LYS A 148 -9.76 14.89 -1.61
C LYS A 148 -8.76 13.82 -1.16
N GLN A 149 -9.02 13.14 -0.05
CA GLN A 149 -8.18 12.05 0.45
C GLN A 149 -8.11 10.87 -0.53
N LYS A 150 -9.20 10.53 -1.23
CA LYS A 150 -9.20 9.46 -2.24
C LYS A 150 -8.38 9.84 -3.48
N VAL A 151 -8.47 11.09 -3.95
CA VAL A 151 -7.64 11.59 -5.05
C VAL A 151 -6.16 11.59 -4.62
N GLU A 152 -5.86 12.14 -3.44
CA GLU A 152 -4.51 12.16 -2.88
C GLU A 152 -3.92 10.75 -2.68
N ALA A 153 -4.74 9.77 -2.29
CA ALA A 153 -4.32 8.38 -2.15
C ALA A 153 -4.00 7.71 -3.50
N VAL A 154 -4.70 8.07 -4.58
CA VAL A 154 -4.39 7.58 -5.94
C VAL A 154 -3.11 8.24 -6.45
N ASP A 155 -2.98 9.56 -6.27
CA ASP A 155 -1.77 10.31 -6.62
C ASP A 155 -0.55 9.81 -5.83
N TYR A 156 -0.73 9.45 -4.55
CA TYR A 156 0.30 8.82 -3.74
C TYR A 156 0.73 7.47 -4.32
N ARG A 157 -0.21 6.60 -4.72
CA ARG A 157 0.11 5.29 -5.30
C ARG A 157 0.87 5.42 -6.62
N GLU A 158 0.47 6.35 -7.48
CA GLU A 158 1.17 6.61 -8.74
C GLU A 158 2.57 7.17 -8.51
N ARG A 159 2.73 8.11 -7.58
CA ARG A 159 4.05 8.64 -7.19
C ARG A 159 4.95 7.53 -6.66
N MET A 160 4.46 6.71 -5.72
CA MET A 160 5.22 5.59 -5.16
C MET A 160 5.52 4.49 -6.19
N ARG A 161 4.73 4.38 -7.25
CA ARG A 161 5.01 3.47 -8.37
C ARG A 161 6.16 4.03 -9.21
N LYS A 162 6.07 5.30 -9.64
CA LYS A 162 7.13 5.97 -10.41
C LYS A 162 8.45 6.01 -9.66
N GLU A 163 8.44 6.38 -8.38
CA GLU A 163 9.63 6.40 -7.53
C GLU A 163 10.30 5.02 -7.43
N ARG A 164 9.51 3.94 -7.32
CA ARG A 164 10.06 2.57 -7.31
C ARG A 164 10.59 2.15 -8.69
N GLU A 165 9.93 2.54 -9.77
CA GLU A 165 10.41 2.31 -11.14
C GLU A 165 11.74 3.03 -11.37
N GLU A 166 11.84 4.30 -10.97
CA GLU A 166 13.07 5.11 -11.03
C GLU A 166 14.18 4.51 -10.16
N GLN A 167 13.90 4.13 -8.92
CA GLN A 167 14.89 3.48 -8.04
C GLN A 167 15.39 2.14 -8.60
N ARG A 168 14.51 1.36 -9.25
CA ARG A 168 14.89 0.12 -9.93
C ARG A 168 15.82 0.41 -11.11
N LEU A 169 15.47 1.39 -11.96
CA LEU A 169 16.30 1.82 -13.08
C LEU A 169 17.65 2.36 -12.61
N GLU A 170 17.68 3.20 -11.56
CA GLU A 170 18.93 3.68 -10.96
C GLU A 170 19.80 2.54 -10.43
N GLY A 171 19.19 1.52 -9.82
CA GLY A 171 19.88 0.30 -9.41
C GLY A 171 20.51 -0.44 -10.59
N GLN A 172 19.77 -0.59 -11.69
CA GLN A 172 20.26 -1.20 -12.93
C GLN A 172 21.39 -0.36 -13.56
N ILE A 173 21.25 0.96 -13.62
CA ILE A 173 22.28 1.90 -14.11
C ILE A 173 23.56 1.74 -13.31
N ARG A 174 23.48 1.80 -11.97
CA ARG A 174 24.67 1.61 -11.11
C ARG A 174 25.30 0.24 -11.30
N GLY A 175 24.48 -0.80 -11.53
CA GLY A 175 24.95 -2.13 -11.87
C GLY A 175 25.71 -2.15 -13.19
N ALA A 176 25.12 -1.60 -14.25
CA ALA A 176 25.72 -1.51 -15.58
C ALA A 176 27.00 -0.68 -15.59
N GLN A 177 27.04 0.44 -14.87
CA GLN A 177 28.24 1.28 -14.71
C GLN A 177 29.39 0.50 -14.07
N LYS A 178 29.13 -0.29 -13.01
CA LYS A 178 30.16 -1.12 -12.38
C LYS A 178 30.68 -2.22 -13.30
N VAL A 179 29.80 -2.81 -14.11
CA VAL A 179 30.20 -3.81 -15.10
C VAL A 179 31.06 -3.16 -16.19
N ALA A 180 30.65 -1.99 -16.70
CA ALA A 180 31.42 -1.24 -17.69
C ALA A 180 32.81 -0.86 -17.15
N GLU A 181 32.88 -0.30 -15.93
CA GLU A 181 34.16 -0.03 -15.26
C GLU A 181 35.01 -1.30 -15.12
N GLY A 182 34.42 -2.40 -14.67
CA GLY A 182 35.12 -3.68 -14.51
C GLY A 182 35.73 -4.17 -15.82
N LEU A 183 34.92 -4.28 -16.87
CA LEU A 183 35.35 -4.75 -18.19
C LEU A 183 36.39 -3.82 -18.83
N ASP A 184 36.22 -2.51 -18.70
CA ASP A 184 37.24 -1.55 -19.17
C ASP A 184 38.55 -1.68 -18.40
N THR A 185 38.50 -1.84 -17.08
CA THR A 185 39.72 -2.04 -16.29
C THR A 185 40.45 -3.32 -16.65
N ASP A 186 39.72 -4.41 -16.92
CA ASP A 186 40.33 -5.67 -17.31
C ASP A 186 40.93 -5.58 -18.72
N ARG A 187 40.22 -4.98 -19.67
CA ARG A 187 40.73 -4.70 -21.02
C ARG A 187 41.96 -3.78 -21.03
N SER A 188 42.03 -2.79 -20.14
CA SER A 188 43.23 -1.94 -20.02
C SER A 188 44.38 -2.62 -19.30
N LYS A 189 44.12 -3.48 -18.29
CA LYS A 189 45.16 -4.31 -17.69
C LYS A 189 45.80 -5.24 -18.72
N GLU A 190 45.00 -5.84 -19.61
CA GLU A 190 45.51 -6.65 -20.73
C GLU A 190 46.40 -5.83 -21.67
N LYS A 191 46.08 -4.54 -21.87
CA LYS A 191 46.91 -3.59 -22.64
C LYS A 191 48.08 -3.01 -21.84
N GLY A 192 48.24 -3.35 -20.56
CA GLY A 192 49.31 -2.85 -19.69
C GLY A 192 49.12 -1.41 -19.19
N GLU A 193 47.91 -0.87 -19.23
CA GLU A 193 47.59 0.49 -18.80
C GLU A 193 46.82 0.51 -17.46
N ASP A 194 47.30 1.29 -16.48
CA ASP A 194 46.60 1.50 -15.21
C ASP A 194 45.50 2.57 -15.36
N ILE A 195 44.24 2.17 -15.57
CA ILE A 195 43.10 3.10 -15.67
C ILE A 195 42.94 3.96 -14.41
N GLN A 196 43.23 3.41 -13.22
CA GLN A 196 43.02 4.08 -11.93
C GLN A 196 43.90 5.32 -11.73
N LYS A 197 44.94 5.50 -12.54
CA LYS A 197 45.84 6.66 -12.49
C LYS A 197 45.51 7.70 -13.56
N LYS A 198 44.52 7.42 -14.41
CA LYS A 198 44.14 8.32 -15.50
C LYS A 198 43.22 9.43 -14.97
N LEU A 199 43.34 10.61 -15.58
CA LEU A 199 42.49 11.77 -15.31
C LEU A 199 41.02 11.42 -15.54
N LEU A 200 40.12 11.96 -14.73
CA LEU A 200 38.68 11.68 -14.82
C LEU A 200 38.13 11.91 -16.22
N ARG A 201 38.54 12.99 -16.90
CA ARG A 201 38.10 13.33 -18.27
C ARG A 201 38.44 12.27 -19.33
N SER A 202 39.49 11.48 -19.11
CA SER A 202 39.89 10.43 -20.06
C SER A 202 39.02 9.18 -19.97
N LEU A 203 38.21 9.06 -18.93
CA LEU A 203 37.28 7.96 -18.73
C LEU A 203 35.98 8.22 -19.52
N PRO A 204 35.33 7.17 -20.05
CA PRO A 204 34.01 7.26 -20.63
C PRO A 204 33.00 7.95 -19.70
N VAL A 205 32.24 8.90 -20.24
CA VAL A 205 31.21 9.68 -19.53
C VAL A 205 30.22 8.77 -18.77
N LEU A 206 29.97 7.58 -19.34
CA LEU A 206 29.00 6.60 -18.85
C LEU A 206 29.26 6.12 -17.42
N TRP A 207 30.54 5.96 -17.02
CA TRP A 207 30.92 5.50 -15.69
C TRP A 207 31.92 6.43 -14.96
N ARG A 208 32.41 7.49 -15.62
CA ARG A 208 33.21 8.56 -15.00
C ARG A 208 32.57 9.15 -13.74
N GLY A 209 31.25 9.38 -13.76
CA GLY A 209 30.52 9.88 -12.60
C GLY A 209 30.57 8.94 -11.39
N LEU A 210 30.65 7.62 -11.61
CA LEU A 210 30.79 6.64 -10.53
C LEU A 210 32.18 6.74 -9.87
N VAL A 211 33.23 6.93 -10.68
CA VAL A 211 34.60 7.13 -10.17
C VAL A 211 34.70 8.45 -9.43
N LYS A 212 34.18 9.54 -9.99
CA LYS A 212 34.10 10.85 -9.32
C LYS A 212 33.39 10.76 -7.97
N ALA A 213 32.21 10.14 -7.91
CA ALA A 213 31.47 9.96 -6.65
C ALA A 213 32.21 9.08 -5.63
N ARG A 214 33.01 8.10 -6.09
CA ARG A 214 33.85 7.28 -5.21
C ARG A 214 34.97 8.10 -4.60
N GLU A 215 35.67 8.88 -5.42
CA GLU A 215 36.78 9.74 -5.00
C GLU A 215 36.30 10.88 -4.09
N GLU A 216 35.17 11.52 -4.42
CA GLU A 216 34.51 12.52 -3.57
C GLU A 216 34.13 11.93 -2.22
N ASN A 217 33.49 10.76 -2.18
CA ASN A 217 33.13 10.11 -0.90
C ASN A 217 34.38 9.69 -0.09
N GLU A 218 35.48 9.33 -0.76
CA GLU A 218 36.74 9.04 -0.07
C GLU A 218 37.39 10.31 0.48
N ARG A 219 37.35 11.42 -0.29
CA ARG A 219 37.75 12.76 0.14
C ARG A 219 36.90 13.24 1.32
N ASP A 220 35.58 13.12 1.25
CA ASP A 220 34.66 13.50 2.34
C ASP A 220 34.87 12.67 3.60
N LYS A 221 35.07 11.35 3.47
CA LYS A 221 35.42 10.50 4.61
C LYS A 221 36.76 10.89 5.23
N ARG A 222 37.76 11.21 4.40
CA ARG A 222 39.06 11.71 4.85
C ARG A 222 38.90 13.06 5.56
N MET A 223 38.21 14.02 4.95
CA MET A 223 37.90 15.33 5.53
C MET A 223 37.13 15.22 6.84
N ARG A 224 36.16 14.30 6.93
CA ARG A 224 35.40 14.05 8.15
C ARG A 224 36.27 13.45 9.25
N ARG A 225 37.15 12.52 8.90
CA ARG A 225 38.13 11.94 9.83
C ARG A 225 39.12 12.99 10.33
N ASP A 226 39.62 13.84 9.44
CA ASP A 226 40.53 14.94 9.80
C ASP A 226 39.80 15.96 10.68
N LEU A 227 38.57 16.34 10.35
CA LEU A 227 37.73 17.21 11.18
C LEU A 227 37.49 16.59 12.57
N GLU A 228 37.21 15.29 12.63
CA GLU A 228 37.04 14.56 13.89
C GLU A 228 38.34 14.56 14.70
N GLN A 229 39.49 14.32 14.06
CA GLN A 229 40.81 14.37 14.70
C GLN A 229 41.16 15.78 15.21
N HIS A 230 40.88 16.82 14.42
CA HIS A 230 41.10 18.22 14.80
C HIS A 230 40.07 18.75 15.81
N ALA A 231 38.85 18.19 15.86
CA ALA A 231 37.84 18.56 16.86
C ALA A 231 38.16 17.97 18.24
N MET A 232 38.75 16.76 18.28
CA MET A 232 39.18 16.10 19.53
C MET A 232 40.41 16.76 20.16
N SER A 233 41.13 17.62 19.42
CA SER A 233 42.33 18.33 19.90
C SER A 233 42.09 19.79 20.32
N ARG A 234 40.85 20.30 20.22
CA ARG A 234 40.47 21.68 20.57
C ARG A 234 39.99 21.84 22.02
N LEU A 235 40.58 21.12 22.96
CA LEU A 235 40.47 21.51 24.38
C LEU A 235 41.50 22.63 24.61
N PRO A 236 41.10 23.87 24.97
CA PRO A 236 42.07 24.88 25.36
C PRO A 236 42.80 24.36 26.61
N THR A 237 44.13 24.37 26.56
CA THR A 237 45.12 24.17 27.65
C THR A 237 45.88 22.83 27.63
N TYR A 238 46.94 22.75 26.81
CA TYR A 238 48.33 22.39 27.18
C TYR A 238 49.14 22.33 25.87
N ASP A 239 50.05 23.29 25.66
CA ASP A 239 51.09 23.14 24.63
C ASP A 239 52.32 22.60 25.35
N ASP A 240 52.52 21.29 25.25
CA ASP A 240 53.69 20.60 25.79
C ASP A 240 54.88 20.80 24.83
N GLU A 241 55.97 21.37 25.32
CA GLU A 241 57.20 21.60 24.54
C GLU A 241 57.93 20.29 24.18
N ASP A 242 57.63 19.20 24.89
CA ASP A 242 58.21 17.86 24.68
C ASP A 242 57.45 17.01 23.63
N GLU A 243 56.37 17.50 23.02
CA GLU A 243 55.60 16.75 22.02
C GLU A 243 56.44 16.40 20.78
N ASP A 244 56.55 15.11 20.48
CA ASP A 244 57.23 14.65 19.27
C ASP A 244 56.31 14.69 18.03
N ASN A 245 56.81 14.23 16.87
CA ASN A 245 56.01 14.22 15.63
C ASN A 245 54.85 13.23 15.67
N ASP A 246 54.97 12.17 16.46
CA ASP A 246 53.95 11.13 16.59
C ASP A 246 52.85 11.60 17.57
N ASP A 247 53.24 12.27 18.65
CA ASP A 247 52.35 12.97 19.58
C ASP A 247 51.54 14.05 18.85
N LYS A 248 52.21 14.89 18.04
CA LYS A 248 51.56 15.92 17.22
C LYS A 248 50.59 15.34 16.17
N LYS A 249 50.85 14.13 15.71
CA LYS A 249 49.99 13.40 14.77
C LYS A 249 48.80 12.75 15.49
N ALA A 250 49.02 12.15 16.66
CA ALA A 250 47.98 11.57 17.50
C ALA A 250 47.04 12.63 18.08
N LEU A 251 47.58 13.80 18.43
CA LEU A 251 46.83 14.97 18.90
C LEU A 251 46.25 15.82 17.76
N GLY A 252 46.36 15.40 16.49
CA GLY A 252 45.80 16.17 15.36
C GLY A 252 46.29 17.63 15.28
N LYS A 253 47.47 17.96 15.83
CA LYS A 253 48.07 19.31 15.78
C LYS A 253 48.76 19.57 14.45
N LYS A 254 49.10 18.52 13.69
CA LYS A 254 49.72 18.65 12.37
C LYS A 254 48.67 19.04 11.32
N GLN A 255 48.79 20.25 10.76
CA GLN A 255 47.99 20.71 9.63
C GLN A 255 48.32 19.84 8.40
N THR A 256 47.35 19.07 7.91
CA THR A 256 47.47 18.32 6.67
C THR A 256 47.34 19.32 5.50
N VAL A 257 48.45 19.59 4.81
CA VAL A 257 48.42 20.30 3.52
C VAL A 257 47.89 19.29 2.51
N TYR A 258 46.65 19.47 2.09
CA TYR A 258 46.03 18.61 1.09
C TYR A 258 46.55 18.97 -0.29
N GLU A 259 47.15 18.00 -0.97
CA GLU A 259 47.34 18.06 -2.42
C GLU A 259 45.95 17.93 -3.04
N MET A 260 45.36 19.09 -3.33
CA MET A 260 44.12 19.20 -4.09
C MET A 260 44.32 18.42 -5.39
N SER A 261 43.65 17.28 -5.55
CA SER A 261 43.49 16.67 -6.87
C SER A 261 42.59 17.60 -7.67
N GLU A 262 43.21 18.58 -8.34
CA GLU A 262 42.57 19.68 -9.08
C GLU A 262 41.51 19.18 -10.08
N ASP A 263 41.62 17.93 -10.52
CA ASP A 263 40.69 17.27 -11.45
C ASP A 263 39.29 17.00 -10.88
N LEU A 264 39.13 16.86 -9.56
CA LEU A 264 37.80 16.57 -8.95
C LEU A 264 36.86 17.77 -9.02
N ASP A 265 37.45 18.96 -8.82
CA ASP A 265 36.71 20.22 -8.69
C ASP A 265 36.47 20.87 -10.06
N GLU A 266 36.98 20.27 -11.15
CA GLU A 266 36.74 20.75 -12.51
C GLU A 266 35.31 20.44 -12.97
N GLU A 267 34.58 21.47 -13.39
CA GLU A 267 33.22 21.34 -13.93
C GLU A 267 33.25 20.54 -15.25
N ASP A 268 32.44 19.49 -15.31
CA ASP A 268 32.38 18.56 -16.42
C ASP A 268 31.01 18.60 -17.08
N LYS A 269 30.89 19.48 -18.07
CA LYS A 269 29.64 19.75 -18.79
C LYS A 269 29.08 18.50 -19.46
N GLU A 270 29.93 17.62 -19.98
CA GLU A 270 29.48 16.38 -20.63
C GLU A 270 28.87 15.41 -19.61
N LEU A 271 29.45 15.35 -18.41
CA LEU A 271 28.90 14.53 -17.33
C LEU A 271 27.59 15.11 -16.81
N ASP A 272 27.46 16.43 -16.72
CA ASP A 272 26.22 17.09 -16.31
C ASP A 272 25.11 16.90 -17.35
N GLU A 273 25.43 17.00 -18.64
CA GLU A 273 24.52 16.66 -19.72
C GLU A 273 24.07 15.20 -19.62
N PHE A 274 25.00 14.26 -19.42
CA PHE A 274 24.65 12.84 -19.22
C PHE A 274 23.79 12.63 -17.98
N ASN A 275 24.07 13.31 -16.87
CA ASN A 275 23.28 13.26 -15.65
C ASN A 275 21.89 13.91 -15.79
N GLY A 276 21.72 14.85 -16.71
CA GLY A 276 20.44 15.47 -17.04
C GLY A 276 19.49 14.57 -17.85
N LEU A 277 20.00 13.50 -18.47
CA LEU A 277 19.16 12.55 -19.21
C LEU A 277 18.25 11.73 -18.30
N THR A 278 17.17 11.21 -18.89
CA THR A 278 16.25 10.31 -18.19
C THR A 278 16.97 9.01 -17.81
N ALA A 279 16.51 8.34 -16.74
CA ALA A 279 17.09 7.09 -16.28
C ALA A 279 17.08 6.01 -17.39
N GLU A 280 16.01 5.95 -18.18
CA GLU A 280 15.87 5.02 -19.29
C GLU A 280 16.92 5.24 -20.39
N GLU A 281 17.16 6.49 -20.79
CA GLU A 281 18.14 6.81 -21.83
C GLU A 281 19.57 6.55 -21.35
N LYS A 282 19.87 6.83 -20.07
CA LYS A 282 21.16 6.49 -19.45
C LYS A 282 21.40 4.99 -19.51
N LEU A 283 20.41 4.19 -19.14
CA LEU A 283 20.51 2.73 -19.18
C LEU A 283 20.72 2.22 -20.61
N LYS A 284 19.98 2.76 -21.59
CA LYS A 284 20.14 2.40 -23.01
C LYS A 284 21.56 2.66 -23.50
N ARG A 285 22.09 3.88 -23.30
CA ARG A 285 23.47 4.22 -23.69
C ARG A 285 24.52 3.33 -23.02
N LEU A 286 24.31 2.94 -21.76
CA LEU A 286 25.19 2.00 -21.06
C LEU A 286 25.12 0.59 -21.66
N VAL A 287 23.92 0.09 -21.97
CA VAL A 287 23.74 -1.23 -22.57
C VAL A 287 24.30 -1.28 -23.98
N ASP A 288 24.10 -0.24 -24.78
CA ASP A 288 24.65 -0.11 -26.13
C ASP A 288 26.18 -0.12 -26.07
N TYR A 289 26.78 0.66 -25.17
CA TYR A 289 28.23 0.68 -24.96
C TYR A 289 28.79 -0.70 -24.56
N LEU A 290 28.12 -1.41 -23.64
CA LEU A 290 28.53 -2.75 -23.23
C LEU A 290 28.49 -3.76 -24.39
N ARG A 291 27.58 -3.57 -25.35
CA ARG A 291 27.46 -4.46 -26.51
C ARG A 291 28.46 -4.12 -27.60
N GLU A 292 28.63 -2.85 -27.93
CA GLU A 292 29.53 -2.41 -29.00
C GLU A 292 31.00 -2.59 -28.62
N GLU A 293 31.38 -2.25 -27.39
CA GLU A 293 32.78 -2.23 -26.98
C GLU A 293 33.26 -3.57 -26.41
N HIS A 294 32.37 -4.28 -25.71
CA HIS A 294 32.72 -5.48 -24.94
C HIS A 294 31.96 -6.75 -25.34
N HIS A 295 31.03 -6.66 -26.30
CA HIS A 295 30.14 -7.76 -26.69
C HIS A 295 29.45 -8.40 -25.47
N TYR A 296 29.07 -7.58 -24.49
CA TYR A 296 28.48 -8.02 -23.24
C TYR A 296 26.99 -7.68 -23.19
N CYS A 297 26.17 -8.67 -22.87
CA CYS A 297 24.75 -8.44 -22.63
C CYS A 297 24.47 -8.28 -21.13
N PHE A 298 24.01 -7.10 -20.73
CA PHE A 298 23.62 -6.81 -19.33
C PHE A 298 22.52 -7.74 -18.80
N TRP A 299 21.52 -8.09 -19.63
CA TRP A 299 20.37 -8.90 -19.21
C TRP A 299 20.71 -10.40 -19.11
N CYS A 300 21.33 -10.99 -20.14
CA CYS A 300 21.86 -12.36 -20.09
C CYS A 300 23.03 -12.55 -19.12
N LYS A 301 23.73 -11.46 -18.76
CA LYS A 301 24.97 -11.46 -17.96
C LYS A 301 26.10 -12.29 -18.57
N PHE A 302 26.19 -12.31 -19.90
CA PHE A 302 27.15 -13.11 -20.64
C PHE A 302 27.92 -12.24 -21.63
N GLN A 303 29.22 -12.52 -21.75
CA GLN A 303 30.10 -11.93 -22.75
C GLN A 303 30.18 -12.87 -23.95
N TYR A 304 29.76 -12.39 -25.11
CA TYR A 304 29.76 -13.17 -26.33
C TYR A 304 31.07 -12.94 -27.10
N PRO A 305 31.53 -13.95 -27.85
CA PRO A 305 32.72 -13.84 -28.68
C PRO A 305 32.49 -13.06 -29.99
N ASP A 306 31.24 -12.98 -30.47
CA ASP A 306 30.90 -12.43 -31.79
C ASP A 306 30.24 -11.04 -31.69
N GLU A 307 30.63 -10.12 -32.59
CA GLU A 307 30.10 -8.75 -32.69
C GLU A 307 28.56 -8.69 -32.86
N LYS A 308 27.99 -9.72 -33.49
CA LYS A 308 26.54 -9.80 -33.76
C LYS A 308 25.75 -10.42 -32.60
N MET A 309 26.41 -10.88 -31.54
CA MET A 309 25.76 -11.43 -30.35
C MET A 309 24.72 -12.50 -30.69
N GLU A 310 25.08 -13.47 -31.56
CA GLU A 310 24.16 -14.49 -32.05
C GLU A 310 23.56 -15.29 -30.88
N GLY A 311 22.24 -15.13 -30.66
CA GLY A 311 21.51 -15.76 -29.55
C GLY A 311 21.04 -14.82 -28.45
N CYS A 312 21.35 -13.52 -28.50
CA CYS A 312 20.79 -12.54 -27.57
C CYS A 312 19.36 -12.13 -27.99
N PRO A 313 18.34 -12.23 -27.10
CA PRO A 313 16.93 -11.93 -27.41
C PRO A 313 16.64 -10.49 -27.87
N GLY A 314 17.42 -9.50 -27.42
CA GLY A 314 17.21 -8.10 -27.79
C GLY A 314 18.08 -7.13 -26.98
N LEU A 315 17.69 -5.86 -26.88
CA LEU A 315 18.41 -4.79 -26.16
C LEU A 315 17.74 -4.43 -24.81
N THR A 316 16.43 -4.68 -24.71
CA THR A 316 15.59 -4.24 -23.59
C THR A 316 15.35 -5.35 -22.56
N GLU A 317 14.99 -4.97 -21.34
CA GLU A 317 14.63 -5.92 -20.28
C GLU A 317 13.47 -6.84 -20.70
N GLU A 318 12.45 -6.26 -21.34
CA GLU A 318 11.21 -6.95 -21.74
C GLU A 318 11.44 -8.08 -22.75
N GLU A 319 12.51 -8.00 -23.55
CA GLU A 319 12.86 -9.05 -24.51
C GLU A 319 13.53 -10.27 -23.85
N HIS A 320 13.91 -10.17 -22.58
CA HIS A 320 14.62 -11.20 -21.82
C HIS A 320 13.83 -11.79 -20.65
N ASP A 321 12.59 -11.32 -20.43
CA ASP A 321 11.64 -11.87 -19.45
C ASP A 321 10.97 -13.17 -19.94
#